data_AF-A0A4R5K6U6-F1
#
_entry.id   AF-A0A4R5K6U6-F1
#
_cell.length_a   1.000
_cell.length_b   1.000
_cell.length_c   1.000
_cell.angle_alpha   90.00
_cell.angle_beta   90.00
_cell.angle_gamma   90.00
#
_symmetry.space_group_name_H-M   'P 1'
#
loop_
_entity.id
_entity.type
_entity.pdbx_description
1 polymer ?
#
loop_
_entity_poly.entity_id
_entity_poly.type
_entity_poly.pdbx_seq_one_letter_code
_entity_poly.pdbx_strand_id
1 'polypeptide(L)'
;MTIEETEAGRAVAGAGARPFEQLSRDELARVVGVLKSGPAAGESFRFSSVSLHEPAKAALRAGSFSREAEVVLVDRDTNLAYEAIVDVPSSTITRWVELPAGTQPPIMADEFAECEAAVVASPLVQEALAKRGITDMSLVCAEPWSIGYWGEDQGGKRIMRALMFTRLEPNDNP
;
A
#
# COMPACT_ATOMS: atom_id res chain seq x y z
N MET A 1 -17.98 36.14 31.93
CA MET A 1 -17.23 34.88 31.88
C MET A 1 -17.01 34.59 30.42
N THR A 2 -15.89 35.09 29.92
CA THR A 2 -15.56 35.26 28.50
C THR A 2 -14.98 33.95 28.01
N ILE A 3 -15.50 33.43 26.90
CA ILE A 3 -14.95 32.26 26.23
C ILE A 3 -13.78 32.77 25.39
N GLU A 4 -12.55 32.44 25.80
CA GLU A 4 -11.36 32.67 24.99
C GLU A 4 -11.36 31.64 23.85
N GLU A 5 -11.60 32.13 22.63
CA GLU A 5 -11.24 31.42 21.40
C GLU A 5 -9.73 31.20 21.40
N THR A 6 -9.32 29.95 21.56
CA THR A 6 -7.92 29.57 21.35
C THR A 6 -7.72 29.42 19.85
N GLU A 7 -7.28 30.48 19.18
CA GLU A 7 -6.69 30.38 17.84
C GLU A 7 -5.42 29.53 17.93
N ALA A 8 -5.54 28.26 17.60
CA ALA A 8 -4.40 27.41 17.33
C ALA A 8 -3.73 27.95 16.05
N GLY A 9 -2.63 28.69 16.22
CA GLY A 9 -1.80 29.20 15.14
C GLY A 9 -1.39 28.07 14.20
N ARG A 10 -1.95 28.08 12.99
CA ARG A 10 -1.62 27.15 11.92
C ARG A 10 -0.24 27.52 11.39
N ALA A 11 0.73 26.61 11.51
CA ALA A 11 2.08 26.83 11.04
C ALA A 11 2.09 27.20 9.55
N VAL A 12 2.70 28.35 9.24
CA VAL A 12 2.91 28.84 7.88
C VAL A 12 4.01 28.00 7.22
N ALA A 13 3.73 27.58 5.99
CA ALA A 13 4.60 26.98 4.98
C ALA A 13 6.04 26.64 5.43
N GLY A 14 6.37 25.34 5.43
CA GLY A 14 7.76 24.90 5.44
C GLY A 14 8.52 25.60 4.31
N ALA A 15 9.39 26.53 4.69
CA ALA A 15 10.21 27.31 3.77
C ALA A 15 11.16 26.35 3.02
N GLY A 16 10.76 25.89 1.84
CA GLY A 16 11.62 25.15 0.94
C GLY A 16 10.92 24.23 -0.06
N ALA A 17 9.85 23.54 0.33
CA ALA A 17 9.19 22.55 -0.52
C ALA A 17 8.06 23.16 -1.35
N ARG A 18 8.02 22.88 -2.66
CA ARG A 18 6.90 23.34 -3.50
C ARG A 18 5.62 22.57 -3.12
N PRO A 19 4.42 23.18 -3.19
CA PRO A 19 3.19 22.54 -2.70
C PRO A 19 2.89 21.15 -3.29
N PHE A 20 3.36 20.89 -4.52
CA PHE A 20 3.17 19.62 -5.25
C PHE A 20 4.45 18.80 -5.37
N GLU A 21 5.51 19.19 -4.67
CA GLU A 21 6.72 18.39 -4.63
C GLU A 21 6.46 17.10 -3.88
N GLN A 22 6.85 15.97 -4.46
CA GLN A 22 6.69 14.65 -3.85
C GLN A 22 7.36 14.58 -2.48
N LEU A 23 6.87 13.69 -1.62
CA LEU A 23 7.46 13.47 -0.30
C LEU A 23 8.93 13.07 -0.45
N SER A 24 9.80 13.74 0.31
CA SER A 24 11.21 13.35 0.39
C SER A 24 11.37 12.06 1.19
N ARG A 25 12.56 11.44 1.11
CA ARG A 25 12.89 10.24 1.88
C ARG A 25 12.68 10.43 3.39
N ASP A 26 13.09 11.57 3.92
CA ASP A 26 13.01 11.85 5.35
C ASP A 26 11.56 12.08 5.80
N GLU A 27 10.75 12.68 4.94
CA GLU A 27 9.30 12.83 5.17
C GLU A 27 8.60 11.47 5.15
N LEU A 28 8.89 10.62 4.17
CA LEU A 28 8.36 9.25 4.11
C LEU A 28 8.74 8.45 5.37
N ALA A 29 10.01 8.49 5.77
CA ALA A 29 10.48 7.80 6.97
C ALA A 29 9.78 8.31 8.23
N ARG A 30 9.56 9.63 8.34
CA ARG A 30 8.83 10.24 9.45
C ARG A 30 7.37 9.79 9.49
N VAL A 31 6.67 9.84 8.36
CA VAL A 31 5.26 9.43 8.25
C VAL A 31 5.07 7.97 8.66
N VAL A 32 5.91 7.07 8.11
CA VAL A 32 5.89 5.65 8.46
C VAL A 32 6.20 5.46 9.95
N GLY A 33 7.19 6.18 10.48
CA GLY A 33 7.55 6.13 11.89
C GLY A 33 6.42 6.55 12.83
N VAL A 34 5.69 7.61 12.48
CA VAL A 34 4.51 8.09 13.24
C VAL A 34 3.43 7.01 13.29
N LEU A 35 3.11 6.39 12.15
CA LEU A 35 2.07 5.35 12.08
C LEU A 35 2.49 4.09 12.84
N LYS A 36 3.76 3.67 12.72
CA LYS A 36 4.33 2.52 13.46
C LYS A 36 4.47 2.76 14.96
N SER A 37 4.53 4.03 15.39
CA SER A 37 4.52 4.37 16.82
C SER A 37 3.10 4.55 17.39
N GLY A 38 2.08 4.40 16.53
CA GLY A 38 0.69 4.64 16.87
C GLY A 38 -0.21 3.47 16.45
N PRO A 39 -1.28 3.70 15.67
CA PRO A 39 -2.29 2.69 15.37
C PRO A 39 -1.77 1.53 14.50
N ALA A 40 -0.68 1.72 13.75
CA ALA A 40 -0.07 0.70 12.91
C ALA A 40 1.20 0.08 13.55
N ALA A 41 1.23 -0.06 14.87
CA ALA A 41 2.38 -0.59 15.61
C ALA A 41 2.61 -2.11 15.43
N GLY A 42 1.59 -2.84 14.97
CA GLY A 42 1.72 -4.28 14.68
C GLY A 42 2.59 -4.55 13.46
N GLU A 43 3.42 -5.59 13.52
CA GLU A 43 4.23 -6.08 12.37
C GLU A 43 3.35 -6.69 11.25
N SER A 44 2.07 -6.90 11.53
CA SER A 44 1.07 -7.37 10.58
C SER A 44 0.71 -6.30 9.54
N PHE A 45 0.87 -5.01 9.87
CA PHE A 45 0.56 -3.89 8.99
C PHE A 45 1.52 -3.81 7.81
N ARG A 46 0.96 -3.66 6.62
CA ARG A 46 1.66 -3.40 5.36
C ARG A 46 1.21 -2.09 4.77
N PHE A 47 2.15 -1.33 4.23
CA PHE A 47 1.93 -0.01 3.65
C PHE A 47 1.82 -0.16 2.14
N SER A 48 0.60 -0.15 1.61
CA SER A 48 0.35 -0.28 0.17
C SER A 48 0.81 0.97 -0.59
N SER A 49 0.56 2.16 -0.03
CA SER A 49 1.04 3.42 -0.57
C SER A 49 1.31 4.45 0.52
N VAL A 50 2.27 5.33 0.27
CA VAL A 50 2.54 6.56 1.04
C VAL A 50 2.81 7.65 0.01
N SER A 51 1.90 8.61 -0.12
CA SER A 51 1.97 9.69 -1.11
C SER A 51 1.68 11.06 -0.50
N LEU A 52 2.06 12.11 -1.21
CA LEU A 52 1.66 13.47 -0.85
C LEU A 52 0.14 13.57 -0.87
N HIS A 53 -0.45 14.01 0.24
CA HIS A 53 -1.83 14.46 0.24
C HIS A 53 -1.86 15.90 -0.29
N GLU A 54 -2.30 16.09 -1.53
CA GLU A 54 -2.27 17.41 -2.15
C GLU A 54 -3.18 18.40 -1.41
N PRO A 55 -2.74 19.64 -1.21
CA PRO A 55 -3.55 20.63 -0.52
C PRO A 55 -4.82 20.95 -1.30
N ALA A 56 -5.94 21.09 -0.58
CA ALA A 56 -7.19 21.53 -1.19
C ALA A 56 -6.98 22.86 -1.94
N LYS A 57 -7.59 22.97 -3.13
CA LYS A 57 -7.43 24.14 -4.03
C LYS A 57 -7.68 25.49 -3.33
N ALA A 58 -8.63 25.55 -2.40
CA ALA A 58 -8.91 26.76 -1.63
C ALA A 58 -7.78 27.11 -0.64
N ALA A 59 -7.25 26.12 0.10
CA ALA A 59 -6.12 26.30 1.01
C ALA A 59 -4.84 26.70 0.28
N LEU A 60 -4.59 26.08 -0.88
CA LEU A 60 -3.48 26.44 -1.76
C LEU A 60 -3.58 27.90 -2.23
N ARG A 61 -4.77 28.35 -2.67
CA ARG A 61 -5.01 29.74 -3.09
C ARG A 61 -4.84 30.74 -1.95
N ALA A 62 -5.22 30.35 -0.73
CA ALA A 62 -5.08 31.17 0.46
C ALA A 62 -3.63 31.17 1.02
N GLY A 63 -2.74 30.31 0.51
CA GLY A 63 -1.40 30.13 1.06
C GLY A 63 -1.37 29.48 2.44
N SER A 64 -2.48 28.88 2.88
CA SER A 64 -2.69 28.34 4.22
C SER A 64 -2.92 26.83 4.17
N PHE A 65 -1.87 26.10 3.76
CA PHE A 65 -1.86 24.64 3.71
C PHE A 65 -0.72 24.08 4.56
N SER A 66 -0.93 22.86 5.05
CA SER A 66 0.16 22.05 5.60
C SER A 66 0.59 21.01 4.58
N ARG A 67 1.76 20.43 4.81
CA ARG A 67 2.29 19.33 4.01
C ARG A 67 1.87 18.03 4.68
N GLU A 68 0.94 17.34 4.05
CA GLU A 68 0.33 16.12 4.57
C GLU A 68 0.70 14.92 3.68
N ALA A 69 0.74 13.75 4.28
CA ALA A 69 0.89 12.48 3.59
C ALA A 69 -0.38 11.67 3.74
N GLU A 70 -0.87 11.07 2.65
CA GLU A 70 -1.92 10.07 2.69
C GLU A 70 -1.29 8.68 2.61
N VAL A 71 -1.86 7.74 3.35
CA VAL A 71 -1.32 6.39 3.50
C VAL A 71 -2.44 5.38 3.38
N VAL A 72 -2.25 4.34 2.57
CA VAL A 72 -3.14 3.18 2.49
C VAL A 72 -2.44 1.98 3.12
N LEU A 73 -3.11 1.33 4.08
CA LEU A 73 -2.58 0.18 4.82
C LEU A 73 -3.48 -1.04 4.73
N VAL A 74 -2.89 -2.21 4.90
CA VAL A 74 -3.58 -3.49 5.16
C VAL A 74 -3.00 -4.09 6.42
N ASP A 75 -3.85 -4.56 7.32
CA ASP A 75 -3.45 -5.41 8.44
C ASP A 75 -3.67 -6.89 8.06
N ARG A 76 -2.58 -7.66 7.97
CA ARG A 76 -2.65 -9.08 7.57
C ARG A 76 -3.32 -9.99 8.60
N ASP A 77 -3.35 -9.59 9.87
CA ASP A 77 -3.94 -10.42 10.93
C ASP A 77 -5.47 -10.33 10.91
N THR A 78 -6.00 -9.13 10.67
CA THR A 78 -7.45 -8.86 10.62
C THR A 78 -8.01 -8.86 9.21
N ASN A 79 -7.15 -8.75 8.19
CA ASN A 79 -7.51 -8.58 6.78
C ASN A 79 -8.37 -7.33 6.53
N LEU A 80 -8.18 -6.30 7.37
CA LEU A 80 -8.81 -4.98 7.25
C LEU A 80 -7.88 -4.00 6.57
N ALA A 81 -8.47 -3.04 5.86
CA ALA A 81 -7.75 -1.98 5.16
C ALA A 81 -8.02 -0.63 5.82
N TYR A 82 -7.04 0.27 5.76
CA TYR A 82 -7.08 1.58 6.40
C TYR A 82 -6.58 2.68 5.49
N GLU A 83 -7.12 3.87 5.67
CA GLU A 83 -6.54 5.12 5.17
C GLU A 83 -6.13 6.01 6.32
N ALA A 84 -4.98 6.65 6.19
CA ALA A 84 -4.50 7.65 7.15
C ALA A 84 -4.07 8.93 6.45
N ILE A 85 -4.19 10.06 7.15
CA ILE A 85 -3.53 11.32 6.79
C ILE A 85 -2.62 11.71 7.94
N VAL A 86 -1.37 12.04 7.62
CA VAL A 86 -0.35 12.45 8.56
C VAL A 86 0.14 13.84 8.19
N ASP A 87 0.03 14.78 9.12
CA ASP A 87 0.70 16.07 9.01
C ASP A 87 2.21 15.89 9.25
N VAL A 88 3.00 16.13 8.21
CA VAL A 88 4.43 15.80 8.20
C VAL A 88 5.27 16.73 9.10
N PRO A 89 5.03 18.06 9.16
CA PRO A 89 5.77 18.93 10.06
C PRO A 89 5.49 18.65 11.54
N SER A 90 4.22 18.48 11.92
CA SER A 90 3.82 18.26 13.32
C SER A 90 3.90 16.79 13.75
N SER A 91 4.17 15.87 12.82
CA SER A 91 4.22 14.42 13.08
C SER A 91 2.93 13.89 13.72
N THR A 92 1.79 14.41 13.28
CA THR A 92 0.48 14.11 13.87
C THR A 92 -0.40 13.38 12.86
N ILE A 93 -1.09 12.33 13.31
CA ILE A 93 -2.11 11.64 12.52
C ILE A 93 -3.39 12.48 12.56
N THR A 94 -3.73 13.14 11.46
CA THR A 94 -4.92 14.00 11.35
C THR A 94 -6.16 13.23 10.93
N ARG A 95 -5.98 12.06 10.31
CA ARG A 95 -7.06 11.13 9.95
C ARG A 95 -6.59 9.68 10.07
N TRP A 96 -7.44 8.82 10.61
CA TRP A 96 -7.29 7.36 10.60
C TRP A 96 -8.68 6.74 10.39
N VAL A 97 -8.86 6.00 9.31
CA VAL A 97 -10.16 5.45 8.92
C VAL A 97 -9.99 4.00 8.50
N GLU A 98 -10.75 3.12 9.15
CA GLU A 98 -10.98 1.76 8.67
C GLU A 98 -11.90 1.82 7.43
N LEU A 99 -11.48 1.15 6.36
CA LEU A 99 -12.24 1.07 5.12
C LEU A 99 -13.34 0.00 5.24
N PRO A 100 -14.40 0.08 4.41
CA PRO A 100 -15.47 -0.91 4.42
C PRO A 100 -14.93 -2.35 4.30
N ALA A 101 -15.54 -3.28 5.04
CA ALA A 101 -15.16 -4.69 4.99
C ALA A 101 -15.14 -5.21 3.55
N GLY A 102 -14.10 -5.97 3.21
CA GLY A 102 -13.87 -6.48 1.85
C GLY A 102 -13.11 -5.52 0.91
N THR A 103 -12.82 -4.28 1.33
CA THR A 103 -11.97 -3.38 0.54
C THR A 103 -10.57 -3.97 0.38
N GLN A 104 -10.09 -4.09 -0.86
CA GLN A 104 -8.77 -4.62 -1.20
C GLN A 104 -7.88 -3.52 -1.79
N PRO A 105 -6.89 -3.00 -1.04
CA PRO A 105 -5.89 -2.09 -1.58
C PRO A 105 -5.05 -2.70 -2.71
N PRO A 106 -4.33 -1.87 -3.50
CA PRO A 106 -3.44 -2.35 -4.55
C PRO A 106 -2.49 -3.46 -4.08
N ILE A 107 -2.21 -4.43 -4.96
CA ILE A 107 -1.23 -5.50 -4.70
C ILE A 107 0.16 -4.89 -4.65
N MET A 108 0.92 -5.26 -3.62
CA MET A 108 2.27 -4.76 -3.37
C MET A 108 3.32 -5.63 -4.08
N ALA A 109 4.48 -5.03 -4.39
CA ALA A 109 5.57 -5.70 -5.13
C ALA A 109 6.08 -6.97 -4.44
N ASP A 110 6.15 -6.97 -3.11
CA ASP A 110 6.51 -8.14 -2.32
C ASP A 110 5.45 -9.25 -2.43
N GLU A 111 4.16 -8.92 -2.45
CA GLU A 111 3.08 -9.88 -2.65
C GLU A 111 3.16 -10.56 -4.03
N PHE A 112 3.58 -9.84 -5.08
CA PHE A 112 3.82 -10.47 -6.39
C PHE A 112 4.93 -11.53 -6.29
N ALA A 113 6.07 -11.19 -5.68
CA ALA A 113 7.18 -12.14 -5.52
C ALA A 113 6.81 -13.34 -4.62
N GLU A 114 6.10 -13.08 -3.52
CA GLU A 114 5.60 -14.12 -2.61
C GLU A 114 4.63 -15.08 -3.32
N CYS A 115 3.74 -14.55 -4.17
CA CYS A 115 2.79 -15.35 -4.95
C CYS A 115 3.50 -16.24 -5.97
N GLU A 116 4.42 -15.69 -6.76
CA GLU A 116 5.19 -16.47 -7.74
C GLU A 116 5.95 -17.60 -7.05
N ALA A 117 6.68 -17.29 -5.98
CA ALA A 117 7.44 -18.27 -5.23
C ALA A 117 6.54 -19.39 -4.67
N ALA A 118 5.39 -19.03 -4.10
CA ALA A 118 4.45 -20.01 -3.54
C ALA A 118 3.83 -20.91 -4.63
N VAL A 119 3.50 -20.35 -5.78
CA VAL A 119 2.88 -21.08 -6.90
C VAL A 119 3.89 -22.04 -7.54
N VAL A 120 5.11 -21.59 -7.81
CA VAL A 120 6.18 -22.43 -8.40
C VAL A 120 6.61 -23.55 -7.44
N ALA A 121 6.64 -23.28 -6.13
CA ALA A 121 6.96 -24.28 -5.11
C ALA A 121 5.82 -25.28 -4.84
N SER A 122 4.61 -25.02 -5.33
CA SER A 122 3.43 -25.85 -5.04
C SER A 122 3.55 -27.24 -5.67
N PRO A 123 3.46 -28.34 -4.89
CA PRO A 123 3.45 -29.70 -5.45
C PRO A 123 2.32 -29.93 -6.45
N LEU A 124 1.15 -29.31 -6.22
CA LEU A 124 0.00 -29.42 -7.12
C LEU A 124 0.30 -28.82 -8.50
N VAL A 125 1.05 -27.71 -8.54
CA VAL A 125 1.47 -27.06 -9.78
C VAL A 125 2.53 -27.89 -10.48
N GLN A 126 3.54 -28.35 -9.74
CA GLN A 126 4.62 -29.20 -10.27
C GLN A 126 4.07 -30.50 -10.87
N GLU A 127 3.13 -31.17 -10.19
CA GLU A 127 2.46 -32.37 -10.72
C GLU A 127 1.64 -32.08 -11.98
N ALA A 128 0.95 -30.95 -12.04
CA ALA A 128 0.18 -30.55 -13.22
C ALA A 128 1.08 -30.24 -14.42
N LEU A 129 2.23 -29.61 -14.19
CA LEU A 129 3.22 -29.28 -15.22
C LEU A 129 3.99 -30.52 -15.68
N ALA A 130 4.33 -31.44 -14.77
CA ALA A 130 4.99 -32.71 -15.10
C ALA A 130 4.13 -33.57 -16.05
N LYS A 131 2.80 -33.57 -15.89
CA LYS A 131 1.86 -34.22 -16.83
C LYS A 131 1.92 -33.63 -18.25
N ARG A 132 2.50 -32.44 -18.41
CA ARG A 132 2.70 -31.73 -19.69
C ARG A 132 4.16 -31.79 -20.17
N GLY A 133 5.01 -32.57 -19.50
CA GLY A 133 6.44 -32.70 -19.84
C GLY A 133 7.32 -31.55 -19.34
N ILE A 134 6.77 -30.63 -18.52
CA ILE A 134 7.52 -29.51 -17.94
C ILE A 134 7.98 -29.93 -16.55
N THR A 135 9.28 -30.19 -16.41
CA THR A 135 9.89 -30.68 -15.16
C THR A 135 10.99 -29.76 -14.63
N ASP A 136 11.58 -28.93 -15.48
CA ASP A 136 12.52 -27.90 -15.06
C ASP A 136 11.77 -26.65 -14.58
N MET A 137 11.52 -26.61 -13.28
CA MET A 137 10.81 -25.50 -12.64
C MET A 137 11.61 -24.19 -12.63
N SER A 138 12.91 -24.21 -12.94
CA SER A 138 13.70 -22.96 -13.06
C SER A 138 13.31 -22.14 -14.30
N LEU A 139 12.65 -22.77 -15.27
CA LEU A 139 12.14 -22.14 -16.48
C LEU A 139 10.66 -21.75 -16.38
N VAL A 140 9.99 -22.08 -15.29
CA VAL A 140 8.57 -21.75 -15.07
C VAL A 140 8.45 -20.38 -14.44
N CYS A 141 7.54 -19.57 -14.97
CA CYS A 141 7.18 -18.27 -14.45
C CYS A 141 5.70 -18.30 -14.03
N ALA A 142 5.36 -17.71 -12.90
CA ALA A 142 3.99 -17.57 -12.44
C ALA A 142 3.68 -16.08 -12.25
N GLU A 143 2.95 -15.48 -13.19
CA GLU A 143 2.58 -14.07 -13.13
C GLU A 143 1.33 -13.86 -12.28
N PRO A 144 1.43 -13.21 -11.11
CA PRO A 144 0.29 -12.94 -10.25
C PRO A 144 -0.53 -11.78 -10.82
N TRP A 145 -1.84 -11.95 -10.89
CA TRP A 145 -2.78 -10.90 -11.30
C TRP A 145 -3.87 -10.76 -10.24
N SER A 146 -4.41 -9.55 -10.08
CA SER A 146 -5.65 -9.38 -9.31
C SER A 146 -6.74 -10.26 -9.91
N ILE A 147 -7.52 -10.94 -9.06
CA ILE A 147 -8.58 -11.81 -9.56
C ILE A 147 -9.77 -11.05 -10.16
N GLY A 148 -9.88 -9.74 -9.91
CA GLY A 148 -11.06 -8.96 -10.27
C GLY A 148 -12.27 -9.32 -9.42
N TYR A 149 -13.47 -8.99 -9.88
CA TYR A 149 -14.73 -9.30 -9.20
C TYR A 149 -15.65 -10.11 -10.11
N TRP A 150 -16.13 -11.25 -9.62
CA TRP A 150 -16.96 -12.19 -10.38
C TRP A 150 -18.35 -12.41 -9.76
N GLY A 151 -18.80 -11.48 -8.92
CA GLY A 151 -20.09 -11.57 -8.21
C GLY A 151 -19.97 -12.09 -6.77
N GLU A 152 -18.77 -12.43 -6.31
CA GLU A 152 -18.45 -12.74 -4.92
C GLU A 152 -17.07 -12.19 -4.54
N ASP A 153 -16.88 -11.81 -3.28
CA ASP A 153 -15.60 -11.27 -2.75
C ASP A 153 -14.67 -12.38 -2.22
N GLN A 154 -14.84 -13.61 -2.69
CA GLN A 154 -14.08 -14.79 -2.23
C GLN A 154 -13.99 -14.93 -0.70
N GLY A 155 -15.06 -14.56 0.02
CA GLY A 155 -15.09 -14.56 1.48
C GLY A 155 -14.19 -13.50 2.13
N GLY A 156 -13.94 -12.38 1.44
CA GLY A 156 -13.10 -11.28 1.90
C GLY A 156 -11.60 -11.54 1.79
N LYS A 157 -11.19 -12.67 1.21
CA LYS A 157 -9.78 -13.03 1.10
C LYS A 157 -9.06 -12.15 0.07
N ARG A 158 -7.83 -11.75 0.40
CA ARG A 158 -6.90 -11.11 -0.52
C ARG A 158 -6.27 -12.17 -1.44
N ILE A 159 -6.69 -12.21 -2.70
CA ILE A 159 -6.35 -13.31 -3.63
C ILE A 159 -5.75 -12.76 -4.93
N MET A 160 -4.74 -13.47 -5.43
CA MET A 160 -4.20 -13.34 -6.78
C MET A 160 -4.46 -14.62 -7.59
N ARG A 161 -4.63 -14.47 -8.90
CA ARG A 161 -4.58 -15.57 -9.86
C ARG A 161 -3.23 -15.54 -10.55
N ALA A 162 -2.49 -16.63 -10.47
CA ALA A 162 -1.23 -16.77 -11.19
C ALA A 162 -1.46 -17.34 -12.60
N LEU A 163 -0.98 -16.63 -13.61
CA LEU A 163 -0.90 -17.11 -14.99
C LEU A 163 0.45 -17.81 -15.18
N MET A 164 0.44 -19.03 -15.70
CA MET A 164 1.63 -19.87 -15.80
C MET A 164 2.25 -19.75 -17.19
N PHE A 165 3.54 -19.43 -17.23
CA PHE A 165 4.35 -19.34 -18.44
C PHE A 165 5.60 -20.23 -18.32
N THR A 166 6.25 -20.52 -19.44
CA THR A 166 7.49 -21.31 -19.47
C THR A 166 8.43 -20.71 -20.48
N ARG A 167 9.68 -20.53 -20.05
CA ARG A 167 10.81 -20.11 -20.88
C ARG A 167 11.43 -21.31 -21.59
N LEU A 168 11.97 -21.10 -22.79
CA LEU A 168 12.79 -22.13 -23.46
C LEU A 168 14.24 -22.14 -22.96
N GLU A 169 14.74 -21.00 -22.52
CA GLU A 169 16.06 -20.82 -21.92
C GLU A 169 16.03 -19.69 -20.85
N PRO A 170 17.04 -19.56 -19.96
CA PRO A 170 16.94 -18.67 -18.80
C PRO A 170 16.62 -17.20 -19.08
N ASN A 171 17.01 -16.67 -20.25
CA ASN A 171 16.78 -15.28 -20.65
C ASN A 171 15.66 -15.12 -21.69
N ASP A 172 14.90 -16.18 -21.97
CA ASP A 172 13.76 -16.12 -22.88
C ASP A 172 12.63 -15.26 -22.29
N ASN A 173 11.81 -14.68 -23.17
CA ASN A 173 10.62 -13.97 -22.77
C ASN A 173 9.49 -14.99 -22.53
N PRO A 174 9.02 -15.16 -21.27
CA PRO A 174 7.98 -16.11 -20.95
C PRO A 174 6.63 -15.79 -21.63
#